data_AF-A0A3B9PUM1-F1
#
_entry.id   AF-A0A3B9PUM1-F1
#
_cell.length_a   1.000
_cell.length_b   1.000
_cell.length_c   1.000
_cell.angle_alpha   90.00
_cell.angle_beta   90.00
_cell.angle_gamma   90.00
#
_symmetry.space_group_name_H-M   'P 1'
#
loop_
_entity.id
_entity.type
_entity.pdbx_description
1 polymer ?
#
loop_
_entity_poly.entity_id
_entity_poly.type
_entity_poly.pdbx_seq_one_letter_code
_entity_poly.pdbx_strand_id
1 'polypeptide(L)'
;MSRYVTLFLLLLVGFVLNAEETFRTFTAVGGQSFTARVLSYQGQTFYLEGKDKKLYPVPYNQLSTNDQIYLRQISQEGKIPIGDPRKLASQNQTVEKTTVESTSTDADESVEAPIDGPRLKAPPKKGPKLRPGSFFSYKPVNLGQDPNLAVEKKSGGAPKPGEPIDFANHVLPILEDRCFSCHQEPYKKNGRTIQPKAGLALNTYELVMKGNLDNTVVTAGDVEDSYLHEVLTLDEDDDMFMPPKGGPLTPEQIDIIKRWIEEGAKPKAGSGGVADASGGISFHDHIFPILEERCLDCHGEPYVKNGRTIHPKAGLALDTYEAVLKGNLDGEIIDRGDH
;
A
#
# COMPACT_ATOMS: atom_id res chain seq x y z
N MET A 1 7.65 -12.76 -68.96
CA MET A 1 7.24 -14.16 -68.72
C MET A 1 8.15 -14.73 -67.64
N SER A 2 7.56 -15.31 -66.58
CA SER A 2 8.04 -16.47 -65.79
C SER A 2 9.54 -16.68 -65.59
N ARG A 3 10.11 -16.98 -64.42
CA ARG A 3 9.58 -17.57 -63.18
C ARG A 3 10.78 -17.88 -62.24
N TYR A 4 10.49 -18.00 -60.94
CA TYR A 4 11.28 -18.66 -59.86
C TYR A 4 12.45 -17.93 -59.19
N VAL A 5 12.05 -17.07 -58.25
CA VAL A 5 12.67 -16.87 -56.93
C VAL A 5 12.90 -18.23 -56.25
N THR A 6 14.14 -18.52 -55.82
CA THR A 6 14.43 -19.60 -54.87
C THR A 6 14.94 -18.96 -53.58
N LEU A 7 14.01 -18.78 -52.64
CA LEU A 7 14.22 -18.25 -51.30
C LEU A 7 14.80 -19.39 -50.44
N PHE A 8 16.09 -19.33 -50.09
CA PHE A 8 16.69 -20.25 -49.13
C PHE A 8 16.41 -19.74 -47.71
N LEU A 9 15.20 -20.01 -47.21
CA LEU A 9 14.83 -19.73 -45.83
C LEU A 9 15.46 -20.81 -44.94
N LEU A 10 16.63 -20.50 -44.40
CA LEU A 10 17.33 -21.32 -43.39
C LEU A 10 16.52 -21.26 -42.09
N LEU A 11 15.62 -22.23 -41.92
CA LEU A 11 14.77 -22.42 -40.76
C LEU A 11 15.65 -22.95 -39.61
N LEU A 12 16.27 -22.02 -38.87
CA LEU A 12 16.89 -22.29 -37.57
C LEU A 12 15.77 -22.64 -36.59
N VAL A 13 15.39 -23.92 -36.56
CA VAL A 13 14.61 -24.52 -35.48
C VAL A 13 15.49 -24.45 -34.24
N GLY A 14 15.25 -23.44 -33.42
CA GLY A 14 15.79 -23.38 -32.06
C GLY A 14 15.28 -24.59 -31.29
N PHE A 15 16.14 -25.59 -31.17
CA PHE A 15 15.99 -26.68 -30.21
C PHE A 15 15.94 -26.06 -28.81
N VAL A 16 14.74 -25.87 -28.26
CA VAL A 16 14.57 -25.63 -26.84
C VAL A 16 14.91 -26.95 -26.15
N LEU A 17 16.15 -27.08 -25.69
CA LEU A 17 16.49 -28.10 -24.70
C LEU A 17 15.63 -27.83 -23.48
N ASN A 18 14.57 -28.61 -23.30
CA ASN A 18 13.92 -28.79 -22.01
C ASN A 18 14.99 -29.40 -21.09
N ALA A 19 15.64 -28.56 -20.29
CA ALA A 19 16.46 -29.02 -19.19
C ALA A 19 15.51 -29.68 -18.18
N GLU A 20 15.33 -30.99 -18.30
CA GLU A 20 14.68 -31.81 -17.28
C GLU A 20 15.48 -31.62 -15.99
N GLU A 21 14.92 -30.89 -15.00
CA GLU A 21 15.58 -30.68 -13.73
C GLU A 21 15.90 -32.03 -13.08
N THR A 22 17.19 -32.31 -12.92
CA THR A 22 17.69 -33.58 -12.42
C THR A 22 17.31 -33.77 -10.95
N PHE A 23 16.85 -34.97 -10.60
CA PHE A 23 16.60 -35.38 -9.22
C PHE A 23 17.82 -35.08 -8.32
N ARG A 24 17.59 -34.33 -7.25
CA ARG A 24 18.61 -33.92 -6.26
C ARG A 24 18.29 -34.52 -4.90
N THR A 25 19.32 -34.83 -4.13
CA THR A 25 19.15 -35.24 -2.72
C THR A 25 19.00 -34.00 -1.84
N PHE A 26 17.90 -33.95 -1.09
CA PHE A 26 17.55 -32.96 -0.08
C PHE A 26 17.70 -33.59 1.30
N THR A 27 18.10 -32.80 2.29
CA THR A 27 18.32 -33.23 3.67
C THR A 27 17.40 -32.43 4.59
N ALA A 28 16.56 -33.12 5.34
CA ALA A 28 15.71 -32.51 6.35
C ALA A 28 16.53 -32.12 7.60
N VAL A 29 16.04 -31.17 8.38
CA VAL A 29 16.68 -30.72 9.64
C VAL A 29 16.88 -31.87 10.64
N GLY A 30 16.09 -32.94 10.54
CA GLY A 30 16.25 -34.18 11.32
C GLY A 30 17.33 -35.15 10.79
N GLY A 31 18.13 -34.76 9.79
CA GLY A 31 19.20 -35.58 9.21
C GLY A 31 18.74 -36.64 8.19
N GLN A 32 17.43 -36.75 7.95
CA GLN A 32 16.88 -37.65 6.93
C GLN A 32 17.03 -37.04 5.55
N SER A 33 17.64 -37.76 4.62
CA SER A 33 17.77 -37.32 3.22
C SER A 33 16.82 -38.06 2.29
N PHE A 34 16.27 -37.36 1.31
CA PHE A 34 15.40 -37.92 0.27
C PHE A 34 15.76 -37.33 -1.09
N THR A 35 15.49 -38.07 -2.17
CA THR A 35 15.83 -37.62 -3.53
C THR A 35 14.57 -37.23 -4.28
N ALA A 36 14.51 -35.98 -4.75
CA ALA A 36 13.35 -35.41 -5.41
C ALA A 36 13.78 -34.36 -6.46
N ARG A 37 12.85 -33.97 -7.34
CA ARG A 37 12.99 -32.78 -8.19
C ARG A 37 12.00 -31.71 -7.76
N VAL A 38 12.30 -30.44 -8.01
CA VAL A 38 11.44 -29.33 -7.57
C VAL A 38 10.46 -29.01 -8.69
N LEU A 39 9.16 -28.94 -8.38
CA LEU A 39 8.13 -28.66 -9.40
C LEU A 39 7.67 -27.21 -9.37
N SER A 40 7.46 -26.67 -8.17
CA SER A 40 6.98 -25.31 -7.97
C SER A 40 7.12 -24.91 -6.50
N TYR A 41 6.81 -23.66 -6.19
CA TYR A 41 6.72 -23.20 -4.80
C TYR A 41 5.54 -22.26 -4.57
N GLN A 42 5.01 -22.23 -3.35
CA GLN A 42 3.99 -21.28 -2.94
C GLN A 42 4.28 -20.82 -1.51
N GLY A 43 4.52 -19.52 -1.33
CA GLY A 43 4.95 -18.97 -0.05
C GLY A 43 6.28 -19.57 0.42
N GLN A 44 6.28 -20.20 1.59
CA GLN A 44 7.46 -20.89 2.15
C GLN A 44 7.46 -22.41 1.90
N THR A 45 6.53 -22.93 1.09
CA THR A 45 6.43 -24.36 0.80
C THR A 45 6.89 -24.65 -0.62
N PHE A 46 7.82 -25.60 -0.75
CA PHE A 46 8.25 -26.15 -2.03
C PHE A 46 7.50 -27.44 -2.30
N TYR A 47 7.11 -27.64 -3.56
CA TYR A 47 6.47 -28.86 -4.00
C TYR A 47 7.48 -29.70 -4.76
N LEU A 48 7.90 -30.81 -4.16
CA LEU A 48 8.92 -31.69 -4.70
C LEU A 48 8.30 -32.99 -5.18
N GLU A 49 8.76 -33.53 -6.30
CA GLU A 49 8.36 -34.84 -6.79
C GLU A 49 9.44 -35.87 -6.47
N GLY A 50 9.08 -36.91 -5.73
CA GLY A 50 9.98 -38.04 -5.45
C GLY A 50 10.14 -38.96 -6.67
N LYS A 51 11.11 -39.88 -6.61
CA LYS A 51 11.30 -40.91 -7.67
C LYS A 51 10.07 -41.81 -7.88
N ASP A 52 9.21 -41.89 -6.88
CA ASP A 52 7.94 -42.62 -6.92
C ASP A 52 6.80 -41.80 -7.55
N LYS A 53 7.09 -40.64 -8.13
CA LYS A 53 6.13 -39.69 -8.72
C LYS A 53 5.13 -39.12 -7.72
N LYS A 54 5.40 -39.23 -6.42
CA LYS A 54 4.56 -38.58 -5.40
C LYS A 54 4.99 -37.15 -5.16
N LEU A 55 3.99 -36.32 -4.88
CA LEU A 55 4.17 -34.93 -4.54
C LEU A 55 4.38 -34.76 -3.03
N TYR A 56 5.45 -34.08 -2.67
CA TYR A 56 5.84 -33.77 -1.30
C TYR A 56 5.84 -32.26 -1.10
N PRO A 57 4.84 -31.70 -0.40
CA PRO A 57 4.91 -30.31 0.06
C PRO A 57 5.88 -30.24 1.24
N VAL A 58 7.02 -29.60 1.04
CA VAL A 58 8.08 -29.47 2.04
C VAL A 58 8.26 -28.00 2.41
N PRO A 59 8.03 -27.63 3.68
CA PRO A 59 8.35 -26.30 4.18
C PRO A 59 9.85 -26.03 4.07
N TYR A 60 10.20 -24.85 3.55
CA TYR A 60 11.59 -24.42 3.32
C TYR A 60 12.46 -24.52 4.57
N ASN A 61 11.90 -24.18 5.74
CA ASN A 61 12.60 -24.23 7.02
C ASN A 61 12.86 -25.65 7.55
N GLN A 62 12.28 -26.69 6.93
CA GLN A 62 12.52 -28.09 7.29
C GLN A 62 13.69 -28.69 6.52
N LEU A 63 14.31 -27.96 5.61
CA LEU A 63 15.46 -28.41 4.82
C LEU A 63 16.78 -27.86 5.37
N SER A 64 17.89 -28.52 5.03
CA SER A 64 19.23 -28.10 5.42
C SER A 64 19.59 -26.72 4.85
N THR A 65 20.54 -26.02 5.47
CA THR A 65 20.99 -24.70 5.00
C THR A 65 21.46 -24.73 3.54
N ASN A 66 22.16 -25.80 3.13
CA ASN A 66 22.63 -25.94 1.75
C ASN A 66 21.48 -26.10 0.76
N ASP A 67 20.45 -26.84 1.14
CA ASP A 67 19.26 -27.04 0.29
C ASP A 67 18.41 -25.78 0.21
N GLN A 68 18.31 -25.05 1.32
CA GLN A 68 17.68 -23.74 1.38
C GLN A 68 18.35 -22.74 0.43
N ILE A 69 19.69 -22.68 0.40
CA ILE A 69 20.42 -21.82 -0.54
C ILE A 69 20.12 -22.18 -1.99
N TYR A 70 20.16 -23.48 -2.32
CA TYR A 70 19.83 -23.97 -3.66
C TYR A 70 18.40 -23.60 -4.09
N LEU A 71 17.42 -23.84 -3.22
CA LEU A 71 16.01 -23.54 -3.51
C LEU A 71 15.76 -22.05 -3.72
N ARG A 72 16.41 -21.19 -2.93
CA ARG A 72 16.36 -19.73 -3.13
C ARG A 72 16.92 -19.33 -4.50
N GLN A 73 18.06 -19.89 -4.87
CA GLN A 73 18.72 -19.58 -6.14
C GLN A 73 17.83 -19.93 -7.35
N ILE A 74 17.29 -21.15 -7.40
CA ILE A 74 16.45 -21.58 -8.53
C ILE A 74 15.11 -20.82 -8.60
N SER A 75 14.57 -20.38 -7.45
CA SER A 75 13.40 -19.50 -7.41
C SER A 75 13.71 -18.10 -7.96
N GLN A 76 14.86 -17.52 -7.60
CA GLN A 76 15.28 -16.19 -8.08
C GLN A 76 15.61 -16.20 -9.58
N GLU A 77 16.18 -17.29 -10.08
CA GLU A 77 16.48 -17.48 -11.50
C GLU A 77 15.23 -17.79 -12.34
N GLY A 78 14.04 -17.87 -11.72
CA GLY A 78 12.78 -18.15 -12.42
C GLY A 78 12.71 -19.56 -13.02
N LYS A 79 13.54 -20.50 -12.54
CA LYS A 79 13.63 -21.87 -13.07
C LYS A 79 12.44 -22.74 -12.67
N ILE A 80 11.76 -22.38 -11.59
CA ILE A 80 10.58 -23.09 -11.08
C ILE A 80 9.36 -22.15 -10.97
N PRO A 81 8.17 -22.59 -11.40
CA PRO A 81 6.96 -21.77 -11.36
C PRO A 81 6.42 -21.52 -9.94
N ILE A 82 5.62 -20.46 -9.79
CA ILE A 82 4.94 -20.10 -8.56
C ILE A 82 3.52 -20.69 -8.55
N GLY A 83 3.16 -21.43 -7.50
CA GLY A 83 1.82 -21.98 -7.28
C GLY A 83 1.80 -23.47 -6.85
N ASP A 84 0.66 -23.96 -6.36
CA ASP A 84 0.44 -25.40 -6.09
C ASP A 84 0.34 -26.15 -7.43
N PRO A 85 1.19 -27.17 -7.67
CA PRO A 85 1.21 -27.87 -8.95
C PRO A 85 -0.07 -28.66 -9.21
N ARG A 86 -0.86 -29.00 -8.17
CA ARG A 86 -2.19 -29.60 -8.35
C ARG A 86 -3.17 -28.62 -8.98
N LYS A 87 -3.07 -27.33 -8.66
CA LYS A 87 -3.91 -26.28 -9.25
C LYS A 87 -3.43 -25.87 -10.64
N LEU A 88 -2.13 -25.92 -10.88
CA LEU A 88 -1.54 -25.69 -12.20
C LEU A 88 -1.92 -26.80 -13.19
N ALA A 89 -2.00 -28.06 -12.73
CA ALA A 89 -2.49 -29.17 -13.55
C ALA A 89 -4.00 -29.09 -13.84
N SER A 90 -4.80 -28.59 -12.90
CA SER A 90 -6.27 -28.49 -13.05
C SER A 90 -6.75 -27.37 -14.00
N GLN A 91 -5.91 -26.42 -14.39
CA GLN A 91 -6.30 -25.38 -15.36
C GLN A 91 -6.45 -25.90 -16.80
N ASN A 92 -6.04 -27.15 -17.08
CA ASN A 92 -6.30 -27.82 -18.36
C ASN A 92 -7.44 -28.86 -18.31
N GLN A 93 -8.13 -29.03 -17.17
CA GLN A 93 -9.22 -29.99 -17.02
C GLN A 93 -10.20 -29.51 -15.95
N THR A 94 -11.21 -28.70 -16.31
CA THR A 94 -12.59 -28.72 -15.75
C THR A 94 -13.41 -27.55 -16.29
N VAL A 95 -13.77 -27.67 -17.57
CA VAL A 95 -15.18 -27.48 -17.96
C VAL A 95 -15.91 -28.70 -17.40
N GLU A 96 -17.13 -28.50 -16.88
CA GLU A 96 -18.00 -29.47 -16.21
C GLU A 96 -17.97 -29.49 -14.66
N LYS A 97 -19.09 -28.96 -14.15
CA LYS A 97 -19.94 -29.54 -13.11
C LYS A 97 -20.06 -28.74 -11.81
N THR A 98 -20.80 -27.66 -11.99
CA THR A 98 -21.84 -27.07 -11.14
C THR A 98 -22.51 -28.01 -10.11
N THR A 99 -22.83 -27.40 -8.96
CA THR A 99 -23.94 -27.66 -8.00
C THR A 99 -24.06 -29.06 -7.38
N VAL A 100 -24.18 -29.15 -6.04
CA VAL A 100 -25.47 -29.17 -5.31
C VAL A 100 -25.26 -28.85 -3.82
N GLU A 101 -26.19 -28.06 -3.31
CA GLU A 101 -26.61 -27.74 -1.95
C GLU A 101 -27.16 -28.95 -1.15
N SER A 102 -27.15 -28.90 0.19
CA SER A 102 -28.30 -29.13 1.11
C SER A 102 -27.94 -29.69 2.51
N THR A 103 -28.12 -28.81 3.51
CA THR A 103 -29.07 -28.85 4.66
C THR A 103 -29.12 -29.99 5.70
N SER A 104 -29.30 -29.54 6.97
CA SER A 104 -30.13 -30.07 8.07
C SER A 104 -29.48 -31.08 9.06
N THR A 105 -29.78 -31.17 10.36
CA THR A 105 -30.57 -30.40 11.36
C THR A 105 -30.33 -31.02 12.76
N ASP A 106 -30.78 -30.30 13.80
CA ASP A 106 -31.34 -30.78 15.08
C ASP A 106 -30.54 -30.73 16.41
N ALA A 107 -31.35 -30.40 17.42
CA ALA A 107 -31.11 -29.77 18.72
C ALA A 107 -30.99 -30.78 19.87
N ASP A 108 -30.53 -30.33 21.05
CA ASP A 108 -31.26 -30.47 22.33
C ASP A 108 -30.63 -29.60 23.46
N GLU A 109 -31.33 -29.54 24.58
CA GLU A 109 -31.64 -28.43 25.48
C GLU A 109 -30.88 -28.42 26.85
N SER A 110 -31.10 -27.32 27.60
CA SER A 110 -31.10 -27.15 29.08
C SER A 110 -29.85 -26.57 29.79
N VAL A 111 -29.90 -25.81 30.90
CA VAL A 111 -30.88 -24.97 31.66
C VAL A 111 -30.03 -24.18 32.71
N GLU A 112 -30.39 -22.90 32.96
CA GLU A 112 -30.23 -22.01 34.15
C GLU A 112 -28.90 -21.66 34.89
N ALA A 113 -28.62 -20.33 34.87
CA ALA A 113 -28.55 -19.36 35.99
C ALA A 113 -27.28 -19.21 36.92
N PRO A 114 -27.06 -18.00 37.50
CA PRO A 114 -25.73 -17.38 37.63
C PRO A 114 -25.16 -17.33 39.06
N ILE A 115 -23.83 -17.25 39.19
CA ILE A 115 -23.14 -16.83 40.41
C ILE A 115 -22.13 -15.73 40.10
N ASP A 116 -22.36 -14.59 40.74
CA ASP A 116 -21.61 -13.34 40.57
C ASP A 116 -20.62 -13.15 41.72
N GLY A 117 -19.42 -12.66 41.41
CA GLY A 117 -18.36 -12.33 42.39
C GLY A 117 -17.15 -11.67 41.71
N PRO A 118 -16.61 -10.57 42.26
CA PRO A 118 -15.67 -9.70 41.53
C PRO A 118 -14.26 -10.32 41.46
N ARG A 119 -13.87 -10.78 40.27
CA ARG A 119 -12.52 -11.27 40.00
C ARG A 119 -11.61 -10.09 39.62
N LEU A 120 -10.80 -9.63 40.56
CA LEU A 120 -9.72 -8.66 40.29
C LEU A 120 -8.79 -9.24 39.21
N LYS A 121 -8.76 -8.62 38.03
CA LYS A 121 -7.87 -9.02 36.93
C LYS A 121 -6.45 -8.56 37.25
N ALA A 122 -5.50 -9.48 37.26
CA ALA A 122 -4.08 -9.17 37.34
C ALA A 122 -3.66 -8.23 36.19
N PRO A 123 -2.69 -7.31 36.41
CA PRO A 123 -2.20 -6.43 35.35
C PRO A 123 -1.60 -7.26 34.20
N PRO A 124 -1.73 -6.81 32.94
CA PRO A 124 -1.22 -7.54 31.80
C PRO A 124 0.30 -7.72 31.95
N LYS A 125 0.76 -8.98 31.96
CA LYS A 125 2.19 -9.29 31.92
C LYS A 125 2.76 -8.66 30.66
N LYS A 126 3.73 -7.74 30.81
CA LYS A 126 4.50 -7.22 29.68
C LYS A 126 5.11 -8.41 28.96
N GLY A 127 4.83 -8.54 27.66
CA GLY A 127 5.41 -9.58 26.82
C GLY A 127 6.94 -9.53 26.88
N PRO A 128 7.63 -10.66 26.69
CA PRO A 128 9.09 -10.72 26.81
C PRO A 128 9.72 -9.77 25.79
N LYS A 129 10.53 -8.81 26.26
CA LYS A 129 11.43 -8.05 25.39
C LYS A 129 12.52 -9.00 24.91
N LEU A 130 12.42 -9.42 23.66
CA LEU A 130 13.41 -10.32 23.05
C LEU A 130 14.73 -9.55 22.89
N ARG A 131 15.84 -10.22 23.22
CA ARG A 131 17.18 -9.65 23.06
C ARG A 131 17.48 -9.49 21.57
N PRO A 132 18.21 -8.44 21.14
CA PRO A 132 18.70 -8.31 19.77
C PRO A 132 19.43 -9.60 19.35
N GLY A 133 19.04 -10.19 18.21
CA GLY A 133 19.59 -11.47 17.72
C GLY A 133 18.84 -12.73 18.18
N SER A 134 17.72 -12.61 18.91
CA SER A 134 16.86 -13.75 19.22
C SER A 134 16.20 -14.31 17.96
N PHE A 135 16.12 -15.63 17.84
CA PHE A 135 15.42 -16.28 16.72
C PHE A 135 13.97 -15.80 16.57
N PHE A 136 13.32 -15.45 17.69
CA PHE A 136 11.94 -14.96 17.73
C PHE A 136 11.78 -13.46 17.41
N SER A 137 12.87 -12.71 17.25
CA SER A 137 12.81 -11.29 16.88
C SER A 137 12.71 -11.05 15.37
N TYR A 138 12.88 -12.07 14.54
CA TYR A 138 12.81 -11.93 13.09
C TYR A 138 11.38 -12.20 12.60
N LYS A 139 10.79 -11.22 11.89
CA LYS A 139 9.52 -11.39 11.19
C LYS A 139 9.80 -12.21 9.92
N PRO A 140 9.10 -13.33 9.69
CA PRO A 140 9.36 -14.16 8.51
C PRO A 140 9.07 -13.38 7.23
N VAL A 141 10.07 -13.31 6.34
CA VAL A 141 9.97 -12.71 5.01
C VAL A 141 9.69 -13.77 3.95
N ASN A 142 9.10 -13.35 2.82
CA ASN A 142 8.98 -14.25 1.67
C ASN A 142 10.37 -14.55 1.08
N LEU A 143 10.55 -15.77 0.58
CA LEU A 143 11.76 -16.14 -0.12
C LEU A 143 12.04 -15.19 -1.29
N GLY A 144 13.27 -14.66 -1.35
CA GLY A 144 13.72 -13.73 -2.38
C GLY A 144 13.74 -12.25 -1.98
N GLN A 145 13.19 -11.90 -0.80
CA GLN A 145 13.29 -10.55 -0.24
C GLN A 145 14.51 -10.44 0.68
N ASP A 146 15.24 -9.32 0.61
CA ASP A 146 16.37 -9.03 1.51
C ASP A 146 15.86 -8.96 2.97
N PRO A 147 16.43 -9.75 3.91
CA PRO A 147 16.05 -9.69 5.33
C PRO A 147 16.16 -8.30 5.95
N ASN A 148 17.11 -7.47 5.48
CA ASN A 148 17.29 -6.12 5.98
C ASN A 148 16.11 -5.22 5.61
N LEU A 149 15.46 -5.41 4.45
CA LEU A 149 14.25 -4.68 4.05
C LEU A 149 13.03 -4.98 4.93
N ALA A 150 13.05 -6.08 5.69
CA ALA A 150 11.97 -6.43 6.61
C ALA A 150 12.28 -6.11 8.08
N VAL A 151 13.55 -5.86 8.39
CA VAL A 151 14.03 -5.33 9.67
C VAL A 151 14.04 -3.80 9.63
N GLU A 152 14.13 -3.20 8.44
CA GLU A 152 13.72 -1.82 8.17
C GLU A 152 12.23 -1.70 8.50
N LYS A 153 11.99 -1.39 9.77
CA LYS A 153 10.75 -0.82 10.28
C LYS A 153 10.28 0.18 9.22
N LYS A 154 9.01 0.09 8.80
CA LYS A 154 8.39 1.06 7.88
C LYS A 154 8.36 2.47 8.51
N SER A 155 9.50 3.08 8.77
CA SER A 155 9.64 4.52 8.54
C SER A 155 9.32 4.70 7.06
N GLY A 156 8.43 5.63 6.71
CA GLY A 156 7.97 5.84 5.34
C GLY A 156 9.11 5.73 4.36
N GLY A 157 8.87 5.01 3.25
CA GLY A 157 9.93 4.61 2.32
C GLY A 157 10.78 5.83 2.01
N ALA A 158 12.09 5.75 2.30
CA ALA A 158 12.94 6.91 2.08
C ALA A 158 12.82 7.32 0.59
N PRO A 159 12.44 8.57 0.29
CA PRO A 159 12.30 9.02 -1.08
C PRO A 159 13.64 8.90 -1.79
N LYS A 160 13.65 8.54 -3.08
CA LYS A 160 14.89 8.56 -3.85
C LYS A 160 15.41 10.00 -3.97
N PRO A 161 16.71 10.19 -4.21
CA PRO A 161 17.26 11.53 -4.47
C PRO A 161 16.51 12.22 -5.61
N GLY A 162 15.95 13.40 -5.35
CA GLY A 162 15.16 14.18 -6.32
C GLY A 162 13.73 13.70 -6.56
N GLU A 163 13.27 12.69 -5.82
CA GLU A 163 11.87 12.24 -5.87
C GLU A 163 10.97 13.20 -5.04
N PRO A 164 9.84 13.66 -5.61
CA PRO A 164 8.85 14.42 -4.84
C PRO A 164 8.23 13.60 -3.72
N ILE A 165 7.82 14.25 -2.64
CA ILE A 165 7.26 13.57 -1.48
C ILE A 165 5.78 13.23 -1.71
N ASP A 166 5.47 11.94 -1.70
CA ASP A 166 4.11 11.43 -1.70
C ASP A 166 3.60 11.21 -0.27
N PHE A 167 2.43 11.76 0.06
CA PHE A 167 1.87 11.63 1.40
C PHE A 167 1.65 10.17 1.79
N ALA A 168 1.04 9.35 0.93
CA ALA A 168 0.69 7.97 1.28
C ALA A 168 1.91 7.06 1.42
N ASN A 169 2.94 7.28 0.59
CA ASN A 169 4.12 6.42 0.57
C ASN A 169 5.22 6.85 1.55
N HIS A 170 5.38 8.15 1.78
CA HIS A 170 6.50 8.69 2.56
C HIS A 170 6.07 9.29 3.90
N VAL A 171 4.99 10.06 3.95
CA VAL A 171 4.58 10.77 5.19
C VAL A 171 3.71 9.89 6.09
N LEU A 172 2.66 9.28 5.54
CA LEU A 172 1.68 8.50 6.27
C LEU A 172 2.29 7.36 7.09
N PRO A 173 3.30 6.60 6.62
CA PRO A 173 3.89 5.55 7.45
C PRO A 173 4.68 6.11 8.65
N ILE A 174 5.24 7.32 8.54
CA ILE A 174 5.89 8.01 9.67
C ILE A 174 4.81 8.37 10.71
N LEU A 175 3.70 8.96 10.25
CA LEU A 175 2.57 9.31 11.12
C LEU A 175 1.94 8.07 11.78
N GLU A 176 1.86 6.96 11.05
CA GLU A 176 1.36 5.69 11.56
C GLU A 176 2.23 5.15 12.70
N ASP A 177 3.56 5.11 12.50
CA ASP A 177 4.49 4.58 13.50
C ASP A 177 4.65 5.50 14.72
N ARG A 178 4.61 6.83 14.51
CA ARG A 178 4.96 7.81 15.54
C ARG A 178 3.77 8.52 16.19
N CYS A 179 2.65 8.71 15.48
CA CYS A 179 1.59 9.64 15.89
C CYS A 179 0.25 8.95 16.22
N PHE A 180 -0.13 7.88 15.53
CA PHE A 180 -1.49 7.30 15.62
C PHE A 180 -1.85 6.79 17.01
N SER A 181 -0.87 6.45 17.85
CA SER A 181 -1.14 6.01 19.21
C SER A 181 -1.94 7.04 20.04
N CYS A 182 -1.88 8.32 19.66
CA CYS A 182 -2.58 9.44 20.31
C CYS A 182 -3.40 10.30 19.34
N HIS A 183 -3.01 10.39 18.07
CA HIS A 183 -3.63 11.23 17.04
C HIS A 183 -4.31 10.40 15.95
N GLN A 184 -5.08 9.39 16.36
CA GLN A 184 -5.93 8.62 15.46
C GLN A 184 -7.39 9.03 15.67
N GLU A 185 -8.19 8.89 14.61
CA GLU A 185 -9.64 8.99 14.69
C GLU A 185 -10.23 8.24 15.90
N PRO A 186 -11.39 8.72 16.41
CA PRO A 186 -12.02 8.13 17.58
C PRO A 186 -12.22 6.61 17.44
N TYR A 187 -11.69 5.84 18.39
CA TYR A 187 -11.76 4.38 18.35
C TYR A 187 -12.18 3.79 19.69
N LYS A 188 -12.75 2.58 19.66
CA LYS A 188 -13.14 1.88 20.89
C LYS A 188 -12.01 1.01 21.42
N LYS A 189 -11.68 1.18 22.70
CA LYS A 189 -10.75 0.33 23.43
C LYS A 189 -11.34 -0.02 24.79
N ASN A 190 -11.46 -1.31 25.08
CA ASN A 190 -12.03 -1.81 26.34
C ASN A 190 -13.44 -1.23 26.64
N GLY A 191 -14.28 -1.11 25.62
CA GLY A 191 -15.65 -0.57 25.75
C GLY A 191 -15.75 0.95 25.91
N ARG A 192 -14.63 1.69 25.91
CA ARG A 192 -14.59 3.15 25.97
C ARG A 192 -14.17 3.74 24.63
N THR A 193 -14.77 4.85 24.23
CA THR A 193 -14.31 5.64 23.09
C THR A 193 -13.10 6.47 23.51
N ILE A 194 -11.98 6.26 22.84
CA ILE A 194 -10.76 7.05 23.00
C ILE A 194 -10.80 8.13 21.92
N GLN A 195 -10.74 9.39 22.36
CA GLN A 195 -10.68 10.54 21.46
C GLN A 195 -9.22 10.89 21.12
N PRO A 196 -8.95 11.43 19.92
CA PRO A 196 -7.64 11.95 19.58
C PRO A 196 -7.20 13.03 20.56
N LYS A 197 -5.91 13.05 20.88
CA LYS A 197 -5.30 14.15 21.65
C LYS A 197 -5.42 15.45 20.87
N ALA A 198 -5.73 16.53 21.58
CA ALA A 198 -6.02 17.86 21.02
C ALA A 198 -7.12 17.87 19.93
N GLY A 199 -7.98 16.83 19.85
CA GLY A 199 -8.96 16.72 18.78
C GLY A 199 -8.35 16.52 17.39
N LEU A 200 -7.06 16.18 17.31
CA LEU A 200 -6.30 16.07 16.05
C LEU A 200 -6.15 14.61 15.63
N ALA A 201 -6.67 14.28 14.45
CA ALA A 201 -6.47 12.99 13.80
C ALA A 201 -5.53 13.15 12.60
N LEU A 202 -4.55 12.24 12.48
CA LEU A 202 -3.47 12.31 11.48
C LEU A 202 -3.46 11.11 10.52
N ASN A 203 -4.52 10.29 10.55
CA ASN A 203 -4.53 9.00 9.85
C ASN A 203 -4.99 9.05 8.39
N THR A 204 -5.48 10.19 7.91
CA THR A 204 -5.72 10.44 6.48
C THR A 204 -5.21 11.82 6.09
N TYR A 205 -4.95 12.01 4.80
CA TYR A 205 -4.51 13.30 4.26
C TYR A 205 -5.50 14.42 4.62
N GLU A 206 -6.79 14.17 4.43
CA GLU A 206 -7.85 15.14 4.66
C GLU A 206 -7.90 15.59 6.12
N LEU A 207 -7.66 14.66 7.05
CA LEU A 207 -7.64 14.96 8.48
C LEU A 207 -6.40 15.74 8.90
N VAL A 208 -5.23 15.41 8.34
CA VAL A 208 -3.99 16.16 8.55
C VAL A 208 -4.16 17.61 8.08
N MET A 209 -4.67 17.80 6.86
CA MET A 209 -4.87 19.13 6.28
C MET A 209 -6.02 19.91 6.90
N LYS A 210 -7.03 19.22 7.45
CA LYS A 210 -8.09 19.85 8.23
C LYS A 210 -7.56 20.43 9.54
N GLY A 211 -6.53 19.84 10.14
CA GLY A 211 -6.01 20.24 11.43
C GLY A 211 -6.93 19.82 12.58
N ASN A 212 -6.92 20.61 13.66
CA ASN A 212 -7.77 20.37 14.83
C ASN A 212 -9.01 21.29 14.82
N LEU A 213 -9.80 21.29 15.90
CA LEU A 213 -11.03 22.07 15.98
C LEU A 213 -10.82 23.59 15.85
N ASP A 214 -9.63 24.08 16.22
CA ASP A 214 -9.40 25.50 16.44
C ASP A 214 -8.29 26.08 15.54
N ASN A 215 -7.41 25.25 14.97
CA ASN A 215 -6.23 25.70 14.25
C ASN A 215 -5.80 24.76 13.11
N THR A 216 -5.26 25.39 12.06
CA THR A 216 -4.48 24.74 11.01
C THR A 216 -3.22 24.12 11.63
N VAL A 217 -2.94 22.86 11.29
CA VAL A 217 -1.74 22.15 11.77
C VAL A 217 -0.65 22.10 10.70
N VAL A 218 -1.03 22.18 9.43
CA VAL A 218 -0.13 22.20 8.29
C VAL A 218 -0.53 23.36 7.37
N THR A 219 0.37 24.33 7.21
CA THR A 219 0.24 25.40 6.22
C THR A 219 1.02 24.97 4.98
N ALA A 220 0.30 24.69 3.89
CA ALA A 220 0.90 24.21 2.65
C ALA A 220 1.90 25.24 2.08
N GLY A 221 3.15 24.81 1.86
CA GLY A 221 4.22 25.66 1.33
C GLY A 221 4.94 26.50 2.38
N ASP A 222 4.50 26.49 3.64
CA ASP A 222 5.11 27.27 4.72
C ASP A 222 5.43 26.37 5.92
N VAL A 223 6.71 26.03 6.05
CA VAL A 223 7.22 25.19 7.16
C VAL A 223 7.22 25.96 8.48
N GLU A 224 7.48 27.26 8.44
CA GLU A 224 7.62 28.09 9.63
C GLU A 224 6.24 28.38 10.26
N ASP A 225 5.20 28.51 9.43
CA ASP A 225 3.80 28.62 9.87
C ASP A 225 3.13 27.25 10.12
N SER A 226 3.83 26.14 9.83
CA SER A 226 3.31 24.79 10.04
C SER A 226 3.58 24.30 11.46
N TYR A 227 2.55 24.35 12.30
CA TYR A 227 2.59 23.87 13.68
C TYR A 227 3.06 22.41 13.81
N LEU A 228 2.76 21.56 12.81
CA LEU A 228 3.27 20.19 12.76
C LEU A 228 4.79 20.13 12.78
N HIS A 229 5.48 20.99 12.02
CA HIS A 229 6.94 20.99 11.98
C HIS A 229 7.53 21.60 13.26
N GLU A 230 6.91 22.66 13.78
CA GLU A 230 7.31 23.31 15.04
C GLU A 230 7.42 22.28 16.17
N VAL A 231 6.32 21.56 16.48
CA VAL A 231 6.28 20.62 17.62
C VAL A 231 7.22 19.42 17.48
N LEU A 232 7.64 19.09 16.25
CA LEU A 232 8.60 18.00 15.98
C LEU A 232 10.06 18.44 16.20
N THR A 233 10.32 19.74 16.26
CA THR A 233 11.66 20.34 16.36
C THR A 233 11.94 21.04 17.69
N LEU A 234 10.94 21.11 18.58
CA LEU A 234 11.11 21.57 19.95
C LEU A 234 12.09 20.67 20.74
N ASP A 235 12.64 21.21 21.82
CA ASP A 235 13.46 20.44 22.75
C ASP A 235 12.62 19.36 23.47
N GLU A 236 13.21 18.20 23.79
CA GLU A 236 12.49 17.07 24.37
C GLU A 236 11.86 17.37 25.75
N ASP A 237 12.31 18.43 26.44
CA ASP A 237 11.79 18.89 27.72
C ASP A 237 10.64 19.91 27.59
N ASP A 238 10.32 20.36 26.37
CA ASP A 238 9.16 21.21 26.12
C ASP A 238 7.84 20.41 26.26
N ASP A 239 6.85 21.01 26.92
CA ASP A 239 5.54 20.39 27.14
C ASP A 239 4.77 20.13 25.82
N MET A 240 5.08 20.88 24.76
CA MET A 240 4.48 20.79 23.44
C MET A 240 5.25 19.88 22.49
N PHE A 241 6.41 19.37 22.90
CA PHE A 241 7.21 18.45 22.10
C PHE A 241 6.44 17.19 21.72
N MET A 242 6.51 16.83 20.43
CA MET A 242 5.88 15.64 19.89
C MET A 242 6.91 14.77 19.14
N PRO A 243 6.87 13.43 19.32
CA PRO A 243 5.97 12.68 20.19
C PRO A 243 6.48 12.60 21.64
N PRO A 244 5.61 12.70 22.66
CA PRO A 244 5.99 12.67 24.08
C PRO A 244 6.43 11.27 24.55
N LYS A 245 6.24 10.25 23.71
CA LYS A 245 6.62 8.86 23.99
C LYS A 245 7.27 8.27 22.74
N GLY A 246 8.38 7.56 22.93
CA GLY A 246 9.09 6.91 21.84
C GLY A 246 10.26 7.73 21.28
N GLY A 247 10.59 8.87 21.91
CA GLY A 247 11.69 9.75 21.55
C GLY A 247 11.45 10.56 20.27
N PRO A 248 12.37 11.48 19.93
CA PRO A 248 12.27 12.29 18.72
C PRO A 248 12.21 11.44 17.46
N LEU A 249 11.62 12.03 16.41
CA LEU A 249 11.75 11.52 15.06
C LEU A 249 13.22 11.56 14.63
N THR A 250 13.61 10.67 13.72
CA THR A 250 14.96 10.78 13.16
C THR A 250 15.05 12.03 12.27
N PRO A 251 16.26 12.62 12.08
CA PRO A 251 16.43 13.77 11.21
C PRO A 251 15.85 13.55 9.80
N GLU A 252 15.96 12.33 9.28
CA GLU A 252 15.43 11.95 7.97
C GLU A 252 13.90 11.94 7.96
N GLN A 253 13.26 11.50 9.05
CA GLN A 253 11.80 11.53 9.16
C GLN A 253 11.27 12.96 9.23
N ILE A 254 11.97 13.83 9.96
CA ILE A 254 11.64 15.26 10.05
C ILE A 254 11.83 15.91 8.67
N ASP A 255 12.93 15.61 7.97
CA ASP A 255 13.20 16.12 6.62
C ASP A 255 12.11 15.73 5.61
N ILE A 256 11.64 14.48 5.64
CA ILE A 256 10.53 14.03 4.77
C ILE A 256 9.26 14.86 5.02
N ILE A 257 8.90 15.09 6.28
CA ILE A 257 7.70 15.89 6.64
C ILE A 257 7.91 17.34 6.22
N LYS A 258 9.08 17.91 6.51
CA LYS A 258 9.45 19.27 6.12
C LYS A 258 9.34 19.46 4.61
N ARG A 259 10.00 18.63 3.82
CA ARG A 259 9.97 18.69 2.35
C ARG A 259 8.56 18.53 1.80
N TRP A 260 7.76 17.63 2.37
CA TRP A 260 6.35 17.51 1.97
C TRP A 260 5.58 18.82 2.16
N ILE A 261 5.80 19.52 3.28
CA ILE A 261 5.18 20.83 3.54
C ILE A 261 5.68 21.86 2.53
N GLU A 262 7.01 21.96 2.31
CA GLU A 262 7.63 22.88 1.33
C GLU A 262 7.10 22.63 -0.09
N GLU A 263 6.88 21.37 -0.48
CA GLU A 263 6.34 20.97 -1.78
C GLU A 263 4.83 21.26 -1.93
N GLY A 264 4.20 21.86 -0.91
CA GLY A 264 2.80 22.29 -0.90
C GLY A 264 1.86 21.30 -0.20
N ALA A 265 2.39 20.44 0.66
CA ALA A 265 1.64 19.47 1.46
C ALA A 265 0.61 18.67 0.64
N LYS A 266 1.03 18.09 -0.50
CA LYS A 266 0.13 17.46 -1.50
C LYS A 266 -0.23 16.02 -1.15
N PRO A 267 -1.40 15.50 -1.58
CA PRO A 267 -1.80 14.12 -1.34
C PRO A 267 -1.03 13.12 -2.20
N LYS A 268 -0.61 13.54 -3.40
CA LYS A 268 0.20 12.74 -4.33
C LYS A 268 1.44 13.51 -4.77
N ALA A 269 2.54 12.79 -4.95
CA ALA A 269 3.73 13.34 -5.59
C ALA A 269 3.37 13.92 -6.97
N GLY A 270 3.70 15.20 -7.19
CA GLY A 270 3.47 15.87 -8.47
C GLY A 270 2.02 16.21 -8.81
N SER A 271 1.05 16.06 -7.90
CA SER A 271 -0.30 16.60 -8.12
C SER A 271 -0.23 18.13 -8.05
N GLY A 272 -0.23 18.77 -9.21
CA GLY A 272 -0.04 20.20 -9.41
C GLY A 272 -0.96 21.07 -8.55
N GLY A 273 -0.36 22.09 -7.97
CA GLY A 273 -0.99 23.12 -7.16
C GLY A 273 0.12 24.00 -6.62
N VAL A 274 0.24 25.20 -7.17
CA VAL A 274 1.41 26.10 -7.19
C VAL A 274 2.56 25.56 -8.03
N ALA A 275 2.42 25.74 -9.34
CA ALA A 275 3.59 25.99 -10.17
C ALA A 275 4.24 27.27 -9.66
N ASP A 276 5.57 27.22 -9.58
CA ASP A 276 6.46 28.36 -9.61
C ASP A 276 5.85 29.50 -10.46
N ALA A 277 5.45 30.59 -9.81
CA ALA A 277 4.79 31.74 -10.44
C ALA A 277 5.74 32.56 -11.34
N SER A 278 6.91 32.02 -11.69
CA SER A 278 7.80 32.56 -12.72
C SER A 278 7.45 32.08 -14.14
N GLY A 279 6.69 30.99 -14.29
CA GLY A 279 6.12 30.54 -15.56
C GLY A 279 4.61 30.70 -15.52
N GLY A 280 4.06 31.67 -16.28
CA GLY A 280 2.66 32.09 -16.18
C GLY A 280 1.61 30.97 -16.05
N ILE A 281 0.50 31.30 -15.38
CA ILE A 281 -0.58 30.36 -15.08
C ILE A 281 -1.37 30.04 -16.36
N SER A 282 -1.27 28.80 -16.82
CA SER A 282 -2.10 28.25 -17.90
C SER A 282 -3.47 27.80 -17.36
N PHE A 283 -4.55 28.22 -18.03
CA PHE A 283 -5.91 27.79 -17.68
C PHE A 283 -6.05 26.27 -17.71
N HIS A 284 -5.57 25.61 -18.76
CA HIS A 284 -5.76 24.17 -18.93
C HIS A 284 -4.94 23.34 -17.94
N ASP A 285 -3.73 23.79 -17.61
CA ASP A 285 -2.83 23.00 -16.78
C ASP A 285 -3.04 23.25 -15.28
N HIS A 286 -3.54 24.43 -14.91
CA HIS A 286 -3.61 24.84 -13.50
C HIS A 286 -5.03 25.10 -13.01
N ILE A 287 -5.91 25.67 -13.84
CA ILE A 287 -7.26 26.09 -13.42
C ILE A 287 -8.28 25.00 -13.73
N PHE A 288 -8.21 24.43 -14.94
CA PHE A 288 -9.16 23.44 -15.42
C PHE A 288 -9.23 22.17 -14.54
N PRO A 289 -8.12 21.58 -14.03
CA PRO A 289 -8.22 20.40 -13.17
C PRO A 289 -9.02 20.65 -11.89
N ILE A 290 -8.96 21.87 -11.35
CA ILE A 290 -9.72 22.29 -10.17
C ILE A 290 -11.22 22.37 -10.51
N LEU A 291 -11.54 22.96 -11.67
CA LEU A 291 -12.92 23.06 -12.16
C LEU A 291 -13.50 21.68 -12.50
N GLU A 292 -12.69 20.80 -13.09
CA GLU A 292 -13.06 19.43 -13.43
C GLU A 292 -13.42 18.62 -12.18
N GLU A 293 -12.61 18.70 -11.13
CA GLU A 293 -12.83 17.92 -9.91
C GLU A 293 -14.07 18.41 -9.12
N ARG A 294 -14.38 19.70 -9.15
CA ARG A 294 -15.33 20.31 -8.19
C ARG A 294 -16.56 20.96 -8.81
N CYS A 295 -16.54 21.31 -10.10
CA CYS A 295 -17.53 22.21 -10.69
C CYS A 295 -18.27 21.62 -11.88
N LEU A 296 -17.63 20.76 -12.69
CA LEU A 296 -18.21 20.28 -13.96
C LEU A 296 -19.43 19.37 -13.81
N ASP A 297 -19.64 18.75 -12.64
CA ASP A 297 -20.86 18.00 -12.33
C ASP A 297 -22.14 18.83 -12.50
N CYS A 298 -22.04 20.14 -12.29
CA CYS A 298 -23.14 21.09 -12.42
C CYS A 298 -22.94 22.13 -13.53
N HIS A 299 -21.69 22.41 -13.93
CA HIS A 299 -21.31 23.48 -14.83
C HIS A 299 -20.52 22.98 -16.07
N GLY A 300 -20.68 21.72 -16.46
CA GLY A 300 -20.09 21.15 -17.67
C GLY A 300 -20.98 21.24 -18.91
N GLU A 301 -20.53 20.61 -20.00
CA GLU A 301 -21.27 20.49 -21.26
C GLU A 301 -22.68 19.91 -21.03
N PRO A 302 -23.72 20.39 -21.73
CA PRO A 302 -25.04 19.80 -21.66
C PRO A 302 -25.01 18.30 -21.97
N TYR A 303 -25.48 17.47 -21.05
CA TYR A 303 -25.49 16.02 -21.20
C TYR A 303 -26.90 15.46 -21.07
N VAL A 304 -27.13 14.27 -21.65
CA VAL A 304 -28.44 13.62 -21.59
C VAL A 304 -28.50 12.65 -20.41
N LYS A 305 -29.44 12.86 -19.50
CA LYS A 305 -29.74 11.95 -18.39
C LYS A 305 -31.21 11.55 -18.42
N ASN A 306 -31.47 10.25 -18.51
CA ASN A 306 -32.83 9.68 -18.56
C ASN A 306 -33.70 10.30 -19.67
N GLY A 307 -33.13 10.52 -20.85
CA GLY A 307 -33.84 11.09 -22.01
C GLY A 307 -34.13 12.59 -21.91
N ARG A 308 -33.58 13.31 -20.91
CA ARG A 308 -33.64 14.77 -20.81
C ARG A 308 -32.25 15.36 -20.94
N THR A 309 -32.12 16.43 -21.72
CA THR A 309 -30.90 17.24 -21.75
C THR A 309 -30.82 18.07 -20.48
N ILE A 310 -29.78 17.83 -19.69
CA ILE A 310 -29.45 18.60 -18.49
C ILE A 310 -28.50 19.70 -18.93
N HIS A 311 -28.95 20.94 -18.79
CA HIS A 311 -28.14 22.11 -19.09
C HIS A 311 -27.33 22.53 -17.86
N PRO A 312 -26.15 23.15 -18.05
CA PRO A 312 -25.36 23.70 -16.96
C PRO A 312 -26.18 24.65 -16.10
N LYS A 313 -25.99 24.58 -14.78
CA LYS A 313 -26.70 25.44 -13.83
C LYS A 313 -26.38 26.90 -14.10
N ALA A 314 -27.40 27.76 -13.97
CA ALA A 314 -27.32 29.20 -14.23
C ALA A 314 -26.79 29.56 -15.64
N GLY A 315 -26.84 28.62 -16.60
CA GLY A 315 -26.25 28.80 -17.93
C GLY A 315 -24.74 29.03 -17.92
N LEU A 316 -24.06 28.66 -16.83
CA LEU A 316 -22.63 28.81 -16.65
C LEU A 316 -21.91 27.51 -17.02
N ALA A 317 -21.08 27.58 -18.06
CA ALA A 317 -20.23 26.49 -18.50
C ALA A 317 -18.77 26.80 -18.14
N LEU A 318 -18.10 25.84 -17.48
CA LEU A 318 -16.74 25.97 -16.93
C LEU A 318 -15.76 24.95 -17.52
N ASP A 319 -16.20 24.23 -18.55
CA ASP A 319 -15.48 23.14 -19.21
C ASP A 319 -14.44 23.61 -20.24
N THR A 320 -14.54 24.86 -20.69
CA THR A 320 -13.62 25.47 -21.65
C THR A 320 -13.25 26.89 -21.23
N TYR A 321 -12.06 27.34 -21.64
CA TYR A 321 -11.58 28.69 -21.33
C TYR A 321 -12.53 29.76 -21.87
N GLU A 322 -13.03 29.56 -23.08
CA GLU A 322 -13.95 30.46 -23.75
C GLU A 322 -15.30 30.53 -23.02
N ALA A 323 -15.80 29.40 -22.52
CA ALA A 323 -17.06 29.36 -21.77
C ALA A 323 -16.94 30.07 -20.41
N VAL A 324 -15.81 29.86 -19.72
CA VAL A 324 -15.49 30.55 -18.46
C VAL A 324 -15.48 32.07 -18.65
N LEU A 325 -14.89 32.55 -19.73
CA LEU A 325 -14.86 33.99 -20.07
C LEU A 325 -16.22 34.54 -20.49
N LYS A 326 -17.04 33.74 -21.18
CA LYS A 326 -18.39 34.13 -21.59
C LYS A 326 -19.31 34.36 -20.38
N GLY A 327 -19.05 33.64 -19.28
CA GLY A 327 -19.79 33.76 -18.04
C GLY A 327 -21.15 33.06 -18.07
N ASN A 328 -22.11 33.63 -17.36
CA ASN A 328 -23.42 33.01 -17.10
C ASN A 328 -24.55 33.81 -17.79
N LEU A 329 -25.81 33.50 -17.44
CA LEU A 329 -26.97 34.22 -18.00
C LEU A 329 -27.05 35.70 -17.60
N ASP A 330 -26.38 36.09 -16.52
CA ASP A 330 -26.38 37.44 -15.96
C ASP A 330 -25.19 38.29 -16.45
N GLY A 331 -24.22 37.68 -17.14
CA GLY A 331 -23.08 38.36 -17.75
C GLY A 331 -21.74 37.65 -17.53
N GLU A 332 -20.65 38.39 -17.78
CA GLU A 332 -19.28 37.93 -17.53
C GLU A 332 -19.06 37.73 -16.03
N ILE A 333 -18.34 36.67 -15.66
CA ILE A 333 -18.00 36.36 -14.25
C ILE A 333 -16.54 36.62 -13.92
N ILE A 334 -15.74 37.00 -14.91
CA ILE A 334 -14.32 37.30 -14.79
C ILE A 334 -14.07 38.62 -15.50
N ASP A 335 -13.67 39.63 -14.74
CA ASP A 335 -13.10 40.84 -15.30
C ASP A 335 -11.64 40.56 -15.68
N ARG A 336 -11.30 40.79 -16.96
CA ARG A 336 -9.90 40.67 -17.41
C ARG A 336 -9.10 41.84 -16.84
N GLY A 337 -8.32 41.56 -15.81
CA GLY A 337 -7.35 42.50 -15.25
C GLY A 337 -6.07 42.58 -16.08
N ASP A 338 -5.44 43.75 -16.05
CA ASP A 338 -4.07 44.02 -16.54
C ASP A 338 -3.13 44.24 -15.33
N HIS A 339 -3.32 43.42 -14.29
CA HIS A 339 -2.74 43.60 -12.94
C HIS A 339 -1.35 43.01 -12.79
#